data_AF-A0A7W8GBQ0-F1
#
_entry.id   AF-A0A7W8GBQ0-F1
#
_cell.length_a   1.000
_cell.length_b   1.000
_cell.length_c   1.000
_cell.angle_alpha   90.00
_cell.angle_beta   90.00
_cell.angle_gamma   90.00
#
_symmetry.space_group_name_H-M   'P 1'
#
loop_
_entity.id
_entity.type
_entity.pdbx_description
1 polymer ?
#
loop_
_entity_poly.entity_id
_entity_poly.type
_entity_poly.pdbx_seq_one_letter_code
_entity_poly.pdbx_strand_id
1 'polypeptide(L)'
;MWEAIEKILTDKNSWLVLCFVFVVIVIFIHEVRNGFFSFSSNHLRVGNGEKERNIIRQQVEWAHIYIMSLESKITPATNQYNGYFTKFILERVYDEVVDWVTFNHLNLNSAYIEIKQEKICALVYSLHVKPEFQTKEFKQRMNNWTREIIEGLVRIRQIYK
;
A
#
# COMPACT_ATOMS: atom_id res chain seq x y z
N MET A 1 -38.23 18.96 26.45
CA MET A 1 -37.79 18.43 25.14
C MET A 1 -38.96 17.81 24.38
N TRP A 2 -39.75 16.95 25.02
CA TRP A 2 -40.95 16.33 24.45
C TRP A 2 -42.02 17.35 24.01
N GLU A 3 -42.33 18.33 24.86
CA GLU A 3 -43.29 19.41 24.56
C GLU A 3 -42.88 20.30 23.37
N ALA A 4 -41.57 20.47 23.15
CA ALA A 4 -41.06 21.22 22.01
C ALA A 4 -41.22 20.44 20.70
N ILE A 5 -41.04 19.11 20.74
CA ILE A 5 -41.24 18.21 19.60
C ILE A 5 -42.72 18.17 19.23
N GLU A 6 -43.61 18.08 20.22
CA GLU A 6 -45.06 18.08 20.01
C GLU A 6 -45.54 19.41 19.39
N LYS A 7 -45.04 20.55 19.89
CA LYS A 7 -45.37 21.88 19.35
C LYS A 7 -44.89 22.07 17.90
N ILE A 8 -43.71 21.53 17.55
CA ILE A 8 -43.15 21.56 16.20
C ILE A 8 -43.93 20.64 15.24
N LEU A 9 -44.48 19.53 15.74
CA LEU A 9 -45.29 18.58 14.95
C LEU A 9 -46.75 19.03 14.76
N THR A 10 -47.24 19.96 15.58
CA THR A 10 -48.63 20.45 15.50
C THR A 10 -48.75 21.79 14.75
N ASP A 11 -47.63 22.41 14.35
CA ASP A 11 -47.61 23.69 13.65
C ASP A 11 -47.89 23.53 12.14
N LYS A 12 -48.34 24.59 11.46
CA LYS A 12 -48.62 24.55 10.00
C LYS A 12 -47.41 24.15 9.15
N ASN A 13 -46.21 24.27 9.70
CA ASN A 13 -44.95 23.97 9.04
C ASN A 13 -44.41 22.56 9.32
N SER A 14 -45.14 21.70 10.02
CA SER A 14 -44.71 20.32 10.35
C SER A 14 -44.28 19.52 9.12
N TRP A 15 -44.93 19.75 7.98
CA TRP A 15 -44.56 19.10 6.71
C TRP A 15 -43.15 19.48 6.25
N LEU A 16 -42.77 20.76 6.37
CA LEU A 16 -41.43 21.24 6.02
C LEU A 16 -40.37 20.65 6.96
N VAL A 17 -40.70 20.50 8.25
CA VAL A 17 -39.82 19.88 9.25
C VAL A 17 -39.60 18.40 8.92
N LEU A 18 -40.65 17.67 8.54
CA LEU A 18 -40.54 16.26 8.13
C LEU A 18 -39.71 16.11 6.85
N CYS A 19 -39.92 16.96 5.86
CA CYS A 19 -39.10 16.99 4.64
C CYS A 19 -37.63 17.28 4.96
N PHE A 20 -37.35 18.23 5.85
CA PHE A 20 -35.99 18.56 6.27
C PHE A 20 -35.30 17.38 6.96
N VAL A 21 -35.99 16.71 7.91
CA VAL A 21 -35.47 15.52 8.59
C VAL A 21 -35.21 14.39 7.60
N PHE A 22 -36.12 14.18 6.63
CA PHE A 22 -35.92 13.18 5.58
C PHE A 22 -34.68 13.48 4.73
N VAL A 23 -34.48 14.73 4.32
CA VAL A 23 -33.28 15.15 3.57
C VAL A 23 -32.01 14.93 4.38
N VAL A 24 -32.01 15.28 5.67
CA VAL A 24 -30.85 15.03 6.56
C VAL A 24 -30.54 13.55 6.67
N ILE A 25 -31.56 12.69 6.79
CA ILE A 25 -31.39 11.23 6.81
C ILE A 25 -30.82 10.72 5.48
N VAL A 26 -31.31 11.21 4.35
CA VAL A 26 -30.81 10.81 3.02
C VAL A 26 -29.35 11.23 2.84
N ILE A 27 -28.99 12.46 3.24
CA ILE A 27 -27.61 12.94 3.24
C ILE A 27 -26.75 12.07 4.15
N PHE A 28 -27.22 11.75 5.35
CA PHE A 28 -26.49 10.91 6.29
C PHE A 28 -26.25 9.49 5.73
N ILE A 29 -27.27 8.87 5.13
CA ILE A 29 -27.13 7.56 4.46
C ILE A 29 -26.13 7.64 3.30
N HIS A 30 -26.18 8.71 2.51
CA HIS A 30 -25.25 8.95 1.41
C HIS A 30 -23.80 9.09 1.91
N GLU A 31 -23.56 9.88 2.97
CA GLU A 31 -22.23 10.08 3.57
C GLU A 31 -21.67 8.80 4.21
N VAL A 32 -22.51 8.00 4.86
CA VAL A 32 -22.12 6.69 5.40
C VAL A 32 -21.76 5.73 4.26
N ARG A 33 -22.53 5.72 3.16
CA ARG A 33 -22.22 4.88 1.99
C ARG A 33 -20.94 5.32 1.28
N ASN A 34 -20.64 6.62 1.27
CA ASN A 34 -19.41 7.17 0.72
C ASN A 34 -18.20 6.99 1.66
N GLY A 35 -18.40 6.45 2.86
CA GLY A 35 -17.32 6.06 3.76
C GLY A 35 -16.65 7.21 4.51
N PHE A 36 -17.31 8.37 4.62
CA PHE A 36 -16.80 9.49 5.42
C PHE A 36 -16.87 9.22 6.93
N PHE A 37 -17.80 8.36 7.37
CA PHE A 37 -17.93 7.96 8.77
C PHE A 37 -17.48 6.51 8.97
N SER A 38 -16.36 6.32 9.67
CA SER A 38 -15.97 5.01 10.19
C SER A 38 -16.64 4.79 11.55
N PHE A 39 -17.62 3.91 11.63
CA PHE A 39 -18.14 3.45 12.93
C PHE A 39 -17.11 2.49 13.54
N SER A 40 -16.48 2.91 14.63
CA SER A 40 -15.62 2.05 15.44
C SER A 40 -16.46 1.41 16.53
N SER A 41 -17.11 0.27 16.24
CA SER A 41 -17.59 -0.65 17.28
C SER A 41 -16.62 -1.82 17.40
N ASN A 42 -16.45 -2.35 18.61
CA ASN A 42 -15.34 -3.23 19.02
C ASN A 42 -15.16 -4.53 18.23
N HIS A 43 -16.04 -4.88 17.28
CA HIS A 43 -15.93 -6.15 16.55
C HIS A 43 -16.17 -6.07 15.02
N LEU A 44 -16.59 -4.93 14.46
CA LEU A 44 -16.85 -4.82 13.01
C LEU A 44 -16.43 -3.44 12.50
N ARG A 45 -15.21 -3.34 11.96
CA ARG A 45 -14.74 -2.17 11.20
C ARG A 45 -15.07 -2.35 9.72
N VAL A 46 -16.35 -2.25 9.36
CA VAL A 46 -16.74 -2.24 7.95
C VAL A 46 -16.47 -0.85 7.37
N GLY A 47 -15.41 -0.73 6.56
CA GLY A 47 -15.03 0.52 5.89
C GLY A 47 -13.72 0.43 5.08
N ASN A 48 -13.37 1.48 4.34
CA ASN A 48 -12.18 1.56 3.47
C ASN A 48 -10.86 1.18 4.17
N GLY A 49 -10.76 1.32 5.50
CA GLY A 49 -9.57 0.94 6.27
C GLY A 49 -9.26 -0.56 6.28
N GLU A 50 -10.27 -1.43 6.23
CA GLU A 50 -10.04 -2.88 6.17
C GLU A 50 -9.59 -3.31 4.75
N LYS A 51 -10.13 -2.65 3.72
CA LYS A 51 -9.67 -2.80 2.33
C LYS A 51 -8.22 -2.36 2.17
N GLU A 52 -7.85 -1.17 2.65
CA GLU A 52 -6.47 -0.68 2.57
C GLU A 52 -5.49 -1.57 3.35
N ARG A 53 -5.89 -2.07 4.54
CA ARG A 53 -5.07 -3.03 5.28
C ARG A 53 -4.86 -4.33 4.52
N ASN A 54 -5.89 -4.83 3.84
CA ASN A 54 -5.78 -6.04 3.02
C ASN A 54 -4.88 -5.80 1.79
N ILE A 55 -4.99 -4.64 1.13
CA ILE A 55 -4.10 -4.24 0.02
C ILE A 55 -2.65 -4.23 0.49
N ILE A 56 -2.36 -3.53 1.60
CA ILE A 56 -1.01 -3.45 2.17
C ILE A 56 -0.49 -4.84 2.50
N ARG A 57 -1.30 -5.69 3.15
CA ARG A 57 -0.91 -7.06 3.47
C ARG A 57 -0.52 -7.86 2.22
N GLN A 58 -1.32 -7.79 1.18
CA GLN A 58 -1.08 -8.50 -0.09
C GLN A 58 0.16 -7.97 -0.81
N GLN A 59 0.37 -6.66 -0.80
CA GLN A 59 1.57 -6.01 -1.34
C GLN A 59 2.84 -6.46 -0.61
N VAL A 60 2.82 -6.48 0.73
CA VAL A 60 3.94 -6.92 1.56
C VAL A 60 4.22 -8.41 1.33
N GLU A 61 3.20 -9.26 1.34
CA GLU A 61 3.32 -10.70 1.13
C GLU A 61 3.89 -11.02 -0.26
N TRP A 62 3.37 -10.35 -1.30
CA TRP A 62 3.88 -10.51 -2.66
C TRP A 62 5.32 -10.01 -2.80
N ALA A 63 5.66 -8.86 -2.21
CA ALA A 63 7.02 -8.31 -2.24
C ALA A 63 8.02 -9.28 -1.60
N HIS A 64 7.65 -9.86 -0.46
CA HIS A 64 8.47 -10.86 0.22
C HIS A 64 8.73 -12.07 -0.68
N ILE A 65 7.68 -12.64 -1.28
CA ILE A 65 7.80 -13.79 -2.19
C ILE A 65 8.69 -13.44 -3.38
N TYR A 66 8.45 -12.30 -4.03
CA TYR A 66 9.21 -11.89 -5.20
C TYR A 66 10.70 -11.70 -4.86
N ILE A 67 11.02 -10.94 -3.81
CA ILE A 67 12.40 -10.62 -3.43
C ILE A 67 13.16 -11.87 -3.00
N MET A 68 12.56 -12.73 -2.17
CA MET A 68 13.20 -13.97 -1.76
C MET A 68 13.38 -14.95 -2.93
N SER A 69 12.49 -14.93 -3.92
CA SER A 69 12.66 -15.74 -5.14
C SER A 69 13.88 -15.32 -5.96
N LEU A 70 14.39 -14.09 -5.81
CA LEU A 70 15.60 -13.64 -6.51
C LEU A 70 16.83 -14.46 -6.10
N GLU A 71 16.85 -15.04 -4.89
CA GLU A 71 17.93 -15.93 -4.47
C GLU A 71 18.08 -17.11 -5.46
N SER A 72 16.96 -17.71 -5.88
CA SER A 72 16.97 -18.81 -6.86
C SER A 72 17.43 -18.42 -8.25
N LYS A 73 17.38 -17.12 -8.59
CA LYS A 73 17.85 -16.58 -9.88
C LYS A 73 19.36 -16.32 -9.87
N ILE A 74 20.00 -16.39 -8.71
CA ILE A 74 21.45 -16.25 -8.57
C ILE A 74 22.06 -17.64 -8.71
N THR A 75 22.55 -17.98 -9.91
CA THR A 75 23.27 -19.23 -10.12
C THR A 75 24.66 -19.11 -9.48
N PRO A 76 24.99 -19.87 -8.43
CA PRO A 76 26.30 -19.79 -7.82
C PRO A 76 27.33 -20.42 -8.75
N ALA A 77 28.12 -19.59 -9.44
CA ALA A 77 29.33 -20.04 -10.07
C ALA A 77 30.39 -20.25 -8.97
N THR A 78 30.62 -21.50 -8.57
CA THR A 78 31.71 -21.96 -7.67
C THR A 78 31.54 -21.78 -6.14
N ASN A 79 32.38 -22.50 -5.38
CA ASN A 79 32.52 -22.61 -3.91
C ASN A 79 32.67 -21.28 -3.12
N GLN A 80 32.41 -20.12 -3.73
CA GLN A 80 32.52 -18.79 -3.11
C GLN A 80 31.17 -18.09 -2.91
N TYR A 81 30.05 -18.78 -3.15
CA TYR A 81 28.72 -18.25 -2.89
C TYR A 81 28.48 -18.09 -1.38
N ASN A 82 28.30 -16.84 -0.94
CA ASN A 82 27.89 -16.55 0.43
C ASN A 82 26.37 -16.36 0.47
N GLY A 83 25.63 -17.46 0.61
CA GLY A 83 24.17 -17.42 0.68
C GLY A 83 23.63 -16.59 1.83
N TYR A 84 24.33 -16.55 2.97
CA TYR A 84 23.94 -15.71 4.10
C TYR A 84 24.00 -14.22 3.74
N PHE A 85 25.08 -13.78 3.09
CA PHE A 85 25.23 -12.39 2.68
C PHE A 85 24.21 -12.00 1.60
N THR A 86 23.95 -12.89 0.64
CA THR A 86 22.88 -12.70 -0.36
C THR A 86 21.53 -12.53 0.32
N LYS A 87 21.17 -13.43 1.23
CA LYS A 87 19.92 -13.36 1.99
C LYS A 87 19.81 -12.06 2.79
N PHE A 88 20.89 -11.65 3.45
CA PHE A 88 20.95 -10.39 4.18
C PHE A 88 20.68 -9.17 3.28
N ILE A 89 21.28 -9.13 2.08
CA ILE A 89 21.00 -8.07 1.11
C ILE A 89 19.51 -8.08 0.70
N LEU A 90 18.96 -9.25 0.40
CA LEU A 90 17.55 -9.39 0.00
C LEU A 90 16.60 -8.95 1.12
N GLU A 91 16.90 -9.28 2.37
CA GLU A 91 16.13 -8.82 3.54
C GLU A 91 16.20 -7.28 3.68
N ARG A 92 17.37 -6.66 3.50
CA ARG A 92 17.50 -5.19 3.51
C ARG A 92 16.72 -4.51 2.38
N VAL A 93 16.73 -5.10 1.19
CA VAL A 93 15.93 -4.62 0.06
C VAL A 93 14.44 -4.77 0.36
N TYR A 94 14.02 -5.88 0.98
CA TYR A 94 12.65 -6.10 1.39
C TYR A 94 12.18 -5.06 2.42
N ASP A 95 12.98 -4.79 3.47
CA ASP A 95 12.65 -3.77 4.47
C ASP A 95 12.39 -2.40 3.82
N GLU A 96 13.23 -2.01 2.87
CA GLU A 96 13.07 -0.77 2.11
C GLU A 96 11.82 -0.75 1.23
N VAL A 97 11.43 -1.89 0.64
CA VAL A 97 10.19 -2.00 -0.15
C VAL A 97 8.95 -1.94 0.75
N VAL A 98 9.00 -2.51 1.96
CA VAL A 98 7.92 -2.42 2.95
C VAL A 98 7.66 -0.97 3.35
N ASP A 99 8.70 -0.16 3.49
CA ASP A 99 8.56 1.28 3.72
C ASP A 99 7.79 1.95 2.58
N TRP A 100 8.09 1.61 1.32
CA TRP A 100 7.36 2.18 0.18
C TRP A 100 5.88 1.84 0.20
N VAL A 101 5.54 0.61 0.58
CA VAL A 101 4.16 0.16 0.71
C VAL A 101 3.44 0.88 1.85
N THR A 102 4.13 1.09 2.98
CA THR A 102 3.55 1.72 4.18
C THR A 102 3.19 3.19 3.94
N PHE A 103 4.03 3.94 3.20
CA PHE A 103 3.73 5.32 2.82
C PHE A 103 2.75 5.44 1.63
N ASN A 104 2.38 4.32 0.99
CA ASN A 104 1.24 4.16 0.08
C ASN A 104 1.12 5.14 -1.12
N HIS A 105 2.22 5.77 -1.55
CA HIS A 105 2.31 6.70 -2.69
C HIS A 105 2.98 6.07 -3.93
N LEU A 106 2.80 4.76 -4.13
CA LEU A 106 3.38 4.04 -5.27
C LEU A 106 2.80 4.55 -6.59
N ASN A 107 3.66 4.78 -7.58
CA ASN A 107 3.25 5.21 -8.91
C ASN A 107 4.18 4.61 -9.99
N LEU A 108 3.76 4.73 -11.26
CA LEU A 108 4.49 4.23 -12.43
C LEU A 108 5.19 5.36 -13.22
N ASN A 109 5.34 6.54 -12.62
CA ASN A 109 6.09 7.62 -13.25
C ASN A 109 7.55 7.21 -13.39
N SER A 110 8.16 7.46 -14.56
CA SER A 110 9.57 7.16 -14.80
C SER A 110 10.49 7.78 -13.75
N ALA A 111 10.25 9.03 -13.36
CA ALA A 111 11.05 9.72 -12.35
C ALA A 111 10.95 9.05 -10.97
N TYR A 112 9.76 8.57 -10.60
CA TYR A 112 9.58 7.83 -9.35
C TYR A 112 10.34 6.50 -9.39
N ILE A 113 10.20 5.75 -10.49
CA ILE A 113 10.90 4.47 -10.67
C ILE A 113 12.41 4.67 -10.62
N GLU A 114 12.94 5.68 -11.30
CA GLU A 114 14.37 6.01 -11.32
C GLU A 114 14.90 6.32 -9.91
N ILE A 115 14.20 7.15 -9.14
CA ILE A 115 14.58 7.44 -7.74
C ILE A 115 14.62 6.15 -6.91
N LYS A 116 13.66 5.25 -7.08
CA LYS A 116 13.64 3.96 -6.35
C LYS A 116 14.76 3.03 -6.80
N GLN A 117 15.05 2.98 -8.10
CA GLN A 117 16.16 2.22 -8.67
C GLN A 117 17.50 2.69 -8.10
N GLU A 118 17.72 4.02 -8.05
CA GLU A 118 18.92 4.60 -7.45
C GLU A 118 19.02 4.28 -5.95
N LYS A 119 17.91 4.38 -5.22
CA LYS A 119 17.89 4.06 -3.78
C LYS A 119 18.28 2.61 -3.51
N ILE A 120 17.74 1.65 -4.27
CA ILE A 120 18.10 0.23 -4.13
C ILE A 120 19.56 0.00 -4.51
N CYS A 121 20.05 0.58 -5.60
CA CYS A 121 21.45 0.46 -5.97
C CYS A 121 22.38 1.00 -4.87
N ALA A 122 22.08 2.20 -4.34
CA ALA A 122 22.84 2.81 -3.26
C ALA A 122 22.81 1.96 -1.98
N LEU A 123 21.65 1.41 -1.63
CA LEU A 123 21.50 0.49 -0.50
C LEU A 123 22.41 -0.73 -0.66
N VAL A 124 22.33 -1.43 -1.80
CA VAL A 124 23.14 -2.63 -2.05
C VAL A 124 24.64 -2.29 -2.04
N TYR A 125 25.05 -1.18 -2.66
CA TYR A 125 26.45 -0.77 -2.69
C TYR A 125 26.98 -0.34 -1.31
N SER A 126 26.13 0.21 -0.44
CA SER A 126 26.50 0.54 0.94
C SER A 126 26.83 -0.69 1.80
N LEU A 127 26.39 -1.88 1.39
CA LEU A 127 26.67 -3.14 2.08
C LEU A 127 28.03 -3.74 1.72
N HIS A 128 28.90 -2.97 1.04
CA HIS A 128 30.26 -3.38 0.65
C HIS A 128 30.30 -4.64 -0.23
N VAL A 129 29.38 -4.74 -1.20
CA VAL A 129 29.43 -5.80 -2.20
C VAL A 129 30.74 -5.78 -2.99
N LYS A 130 31.20 -6.97 -3.40
CA LYS A 130 32.42 -7.11 -4.20
C LYS A 130 32.33 -6.27 -5.49
N PRO A 131 33.46 -5.77 -6.04
CA PRO A 131 33.47 -4.96 -7.26
C PRO A 131 32.83 -5.62 -8.49
N GLU A 132 32.86 -6.95 -8.56
CA GLU A 132 32.18 -7.76 -9.59
C GLU A 132 30.65 -7.54 -9.64
N PHE A 133 30.05 -7.09 -8.53
CA PHE A 133 28.63 -6.73 -8.43
C PHE A 133 28.40 -5.22 -8.62
N GLN A 134 29.40 -4.44 -9.03
CA GLN A 134 29.26 -3.01 -9.34
C GLN A 134 29.30 -2.73 -10.85
N THR A 135 29.15 -3.77 -11.68
CA THR A 135 29.12 -3.65 -13.14
C THR A 135 27.84 -2.98 -13.61
N LYS A 136 27.91 -2.34 -14.80
CA LYS A 136 26.72 -1.76 -15.46
C LYS A 136 25.61 -2.79 -15.68
N GLU A 137 25.99 -4.02 -16.00
CA GLU A 137 25.07 -5.15 -16.19
C GLU A 137 24.34 -5.52 -14.90
N PHE A 138 25.07 -5.59 -13.78
CA PHE A 138 24.44 -5.86 -12.48
C PHE A 138 23.52 -4.72 -12.05
N LYS A 139 23.95 -3.46 -12.24
CA LYS A 139 23.09 -2.29 -12.03
C LYS A 139 21.81 -2.37 -12.87
N GLN A 140 21.91 -2.73 -14.15
CA GLN A 140 20.75 -2.88 -15.02
C GLN A 140 19.79 -3.98 -14.54
N ARG A 141 20.32 -5.12 -14.06
CA ARG A 141 19.50 -6.19 -13.47
C ARG A 141 18.75 -5.72 -12.24
N MET A 142 19.42 -5.03 -11.31
CA MET A 142 18.77 -4.44 -10.14
C MET A 142 17.69 -3.43 -10.52
N ASN A 143 17.96 -2.59 -11.54
CA ASN A 143 16.99 -1.63 -12.04
C ASN A 143 15.74 -2.33 -12.59
N ASN A 144 15.91 -3.41 -13.35
CA ASN A 144 14.81 -4.19 -13.89
C ASN A 144 13.98 -4.85 -12.76
N TRP A 145 14.62 -5.49 -11.78
CA TRP A 145 13.91 -6.07 -10.63
C TRP A 145 13.16 -5.02 -9.82
N THR A 146 13.76 -3.84 -9.61
CA THR A 146 13.09 -2.74 -8.89
C THR A 146 11.85 -2.27 -9.65
N ARG A 147 11.91 -2.19 -10.99
CA ARG A 147 10.76 -1.84 -11.81
C ARG A 147 9.66 -2.91 -11.70
N GLU A 148 10.02 -4.19 -11.84
CA GLU A 148 9.08 -5.30 -11.70
C GLU A 148 8.37 -5.30 -10.33
N ILE A 149 9.10 -4.98 -9.26
CA ILE A 149 8.53 -4.83 -7.91
C ILE A 149 7.49 -3.71 -7.90
N ILE A 150 7.84 -2.51 -8.37
CA ILE A 150 6.92 -1.36 -8.36
C ILE A 150 5.67 -1.64 -9.20
N GLU A 151 5.84 -2.22 -10.39
CA GLU A 151 4.73 -2.59 -11.27
C GLU A 151 3.81 -3.63 -10.63
N GLY A 152 4.37 -4.65 -9.99
CA GLY A 152 3.60 -5.66 -9.28
C GLY A 152 2.81 -5.08 -8.11
N LEU A 153 3.45 -4.22 -7.31
CA LEU A 153 2.79 -3.55 -6.19
C LEU A 153 1.63 -2.65 -6.64
N VAL A 154 1.81 -1.87 -7.71
CA VAL A 154 0.74 -1.03 -8.28
C VAL A 154 -0.39 -1.90 -8.84
N ARG A 155 -0.07 -3.00 -9.52
CA ARG A 155 -1.05 -3.94 -10.06
C ARG A 155 -1.90 -4.57 -8.97
N ILE A 156 -1.31 -4.99 -7.85
CA ILE A 156 -2.05 -5.53 -6.70
C ILE A 156 -3.08 -4.50 -6.25
N ARG A 157 -2.69 -3.24 -6.09
CA ARG A 157 -3.62 -2.18 -5.69
C ARG A 157 -4.77 -1.98 -6.67
N GLN A 158 -4.53 -2.11 -7.97
CA GLN A 158 -5.58 -1.97 -9.00
C GLN A 158 -6.65 -3.06 -8.90
N ILE A 159 -6.33 -4.27 -8.41
CA ILE A 159 -7.30 -5.37 -8.24
C ILE A 159 -8.33 -5.04 -7.15
N TYR A 160 -7.96 -4.21 -6.17
CA TYR A 160 -8.82 -3.85 -5.04
C TYR A 160 -9.51 -2.47 -5.18
N LYS A 161 -9.30 -1.78 -6.31
CA LYS A 161 -10.03 -0.55 -6.67
C LYS A 161 -11.35 -0.89 -7.33
#